data_AF-A0A2V7EGR2-F1
#
_entry.id   AF-A0A2V7EGR2-F1
#
_cell.length_a   1.000
_cell.length_b   1.000
_cell.length_c   1.000
_cell.angle_alpha   90.00
_cell.angle_beta   90.00
_cell.angle_gamma   90.00
#
_symmetry.space_group_name_H-M   'P 1'
#
loop_
_entity.id
_entity.type
_entity.pdbx_description
1 polymer ?
#
loop_
_entity_poly.entity_id
_entity_poly.type
_entity_poly.pdbx_seq_one_letter_code
_entity_poly.pdbx_strand_id
1 'polypeptide(L)'
;MATSEAPELIGLAQRTLRDLRLRVAGASGGGPDALREAGYAGAGSLFDAFENWLSDRGSRKAEDLPIDEFSARAAEFFQAAGWGRVTFRSLHDALAVIDIEGCWEAQLHGEGERGCHLTTGTLAGFLGCLADYPVAVMEIECSVGGTARCRFLAGNADMLEHAYDRVSRGEQWESIGAGEF
;
A
#
# COMPACT_ATOMS: atom_id res chain seq x y z
N MET A 1 22.15 16.75 17.53
CA MET A 1 22.03 16.75 16.06
C MET A 1 21.95 15.30 15.64
N ALA A 2 20.74 14.77 15.45
CA ALA A 2 20.59 13.45 14.85
C ALA A 2 21.00 13.57 13.39
N THR A 3 21.99 12.80 12.97
CA THR A 3 22.36 12.63 11.57
C THR A 3 21.16 12.03 10.87
N SER A 4 20.54 12.76 9.94
CA SER A 4 19.60 12.18 8.98
C SER A 4 20.42 11.23 8.12
N GLU A 5 20.36 9.93 8.42
CA GLU A 5 20.86 8.92 7.49
C GLU A 5 20.00 9.01 6.24
N ALA A 6 20.66 9.12 5.09
CA ALA A 6 19.97 9.10 3.81
C ALA A 6 19.11 7.84 3.74
N PRO A 7 17.85 7.94 3.27
CA PRO A 7 16.98 6.77 3.22
C PRO A 7 17.64 5.66 2.38
N GLU A 8 17.66 4.43 2.89
CA GLU A 8 18.26 3.26 2.25
C GLU A 8 17.41 2.75 1.08
N LEU A 9 17.06 3.63 0.14
CA LEU A 9 16.32 3.29 -1.06
C LEU A 9 17.26 3.17 -2.24
N ILE A 10 17.08 2.08 -2.99
CA ILE A 10 17.73 1.87 -4.28
C ILE A 10 16.67 1.69 -5.36
N GLY A 11 16.96 2.21 -6.55
CA GLY A 11 16.13 1.94 -7.73
C GLY A 11 16.42 0.54 -8.25
N LEU A 12 15.37 -0.28 -8.40
CA LEU A 12 15.45 -1.59 -9.04
C LEU A 12 14.68 -1.60 -10.36
N ALA A 13 15.25 -2.26 -11.37
CA ALA A 13 14.53 -2.45 -12.64
C ALA A 13 13.28 -3.32 -12.42
N GLN A 14 12.17 -2.96 -13.06
CA GLN A 14 10.92 -3.70 -12.95
C GLN A 14 11.06 -5.19 -13.33
N ARG A 15 11.91 -5.51 -14.32
CA ARG A 15 12.21 -6.91 -14.68
C ARG A 15 12.87 -7.69 -13.54
N THR A 16 13.74 -7.05 -12.77
CA THR A 16 14.35 -7.67 -11.58
C THR A 16 13.29 -8.00 -10.53
N LEU A 17 12.40 -7.04 -10.25
CA LEU A 17 11.30 -7.25 -9.30
C LEU A 17 10.33 -8.35 -9.75
N ARG A 18 9.99 -8.38 -11.05
CA ARG A 18 9.16 -9.44 -11.62
C ARG A 18 9.78 -10.81 -11.40
N ASP A 19 11.04 -11.00 -11.81
CA ASP A 19 11.68 -12.30 -11.74
C ASP A 19 11.92 -12.73 -10.28
N LEU A 20 12.13 -11.78 -9.36
CA LEU A 20 12.18 -12.07 -7.91
C LEU A 20 10.81 -12.57 -7.41
N ARG A 21 9.72 -11.88 -7.74
CA ARG A 21 8.35 -12.27 -7.34
C ARG A 21 8.02 -13.68 -7.80
N LEU A 22 8.29 -14.00 -9.07
CA LEU A 22 8.08 -15.34 -9.65
C LEU A 22 8.85 -16.43 -8.89
N ARG A 23 10.09 -16.16 -8.50
CA ARG A 23 10.92 -17.11 -7.76
C ARG A 23 10.44 -17.32 -6.33
N VAL A 24 9.99 -16.25 -5.66
CA VAL A 24 9.40 -16.35 -4.31
C VAL A 24 8.08 -17.12 -4.37
N ALA A 25 7.21 -16.83 -5.35
CA ALA A 25 5.95 -17.54 -5.52
C ALA A 25 6.13 -19.04 -5.84
N GLY A 26 7.20 -19.41 -6.55
CA GLY A 26 7.51 -20.80 -6.90
C GLY A 26 8.35 -21.57 -5.86
N ALA A 27 8.84 -20.92 -4.80
CA ALA A 27 9.68 -21.56 -3.79
C ALA A 27 8.86 -22.29 -2.72
N SER A 28 9.34 -23.44 -2.24
CA SER A 28 8.73 -24.13 -1.10
C SER A 28 8.78 -23.26 0.16
N GLY A 29 7.62 -22.85 0.68
CA GLY A 29 7.51 -21.91 1.79
C GLY A 29 7.54 -20.43 1.40
N GLY A 30 7.71 -20.13 0.11
CA GLY A 30 7.45 -18.81 -0.47
C GLY A 30 6.02 -18.71 -1.00
N GLY A 31 5.49 -17.49 -1.07
CA GLY A 31 4.11 -17.27 -1.47
C GLY A 31 3.64 -15.83 -1.22
N PRO A 32 2.34 -15.57 -1.34
CA PRO A 32 1.73 -14.26 -1.08
C PRO A 32 2.17 -13.61 0.23
N ASP A 33 2.25 -14.40 1.31
CA ASP A 33 2.61 -13.88 2.62
C ASP A 33 4.08 -13.48 2.69
N ALA A 34 5.00 -14.25 2.11
CA ALA A 34 6.40 -13.87 2.04
C ALA A 34 6.61 -12.55 1.28
N LEU A 35 5.81 -12.29 0.24
CA LEU A 35 5.82 -11.02 -0.47
C LEU A 35 5.24 -9.88 0.39
N ARG A 36 4.16 -10.11 1.13
CA ARG A 36 3.61 -9.11 2.06
C ARG A 36 4.60 -8.75 3.15
N GLU A 37 5.22 -9.74 3.79
CA GLU A 37 6.23 -9.52 4.83
C GLU A 37 7.46 -8.77 4.29
N ALA A 38 7.91 -9.11 3.08
CA ALA A 38 9.00 -8.39 2.43
C ALA A 38 8.64 -6.92 2.16
N GLY A 39 7.40 -6.66 1.73
CA GLY A 39 6.90 -5.31 1.49
C GLY A 39 6.79 -4.50 2.78
N TYR A 40 6.30 -5.13 3.85
CA TYR A 40 6.17 -4.53 5.18
C TYR A 40 7.54 -4.19 5.78
N ALA A 41 8.51 -5.10 5.68
CA ALA A 41 9.86 -4.92 6.24
C ALA A 41 10.59 -3.69 5.68
N GLY A 42 10.38 -3.36 4.40
CA GLY A 42 10.98 -2.16 3.77
C GLY A 42 10.19 -0.87 3.97
N ALA A 43 9.00 -0.94 4.57
CA ALA A 43 8.07 0.19 4.59
C ALA A 43 8.54 1.34 5.50
N GLY A 44 9.24 1.05 6.59
CA GLY A 44 9.82 2.08 7.47
C GLY A 44 10.83 2.96 6.72
N SER A 45 11.77 2.34 5.97
CA SER A 45 12.72 3.09 5.14
C SER A 45 12.05 3.88 4.02
N LEU A 46 10.93 3.37 3.47
CA LEU A 46 10.12 4.12 2.52
C LEU A 46 9.42 5.32 3.16
N PHE A 47 8.95 5.18 4.40
CA PHE A 47 8.34 6.25 5.18
C PHE A 47 9.38 7.33 5.55
N ASP A 48 10.58 6.94 5.97
CA ASP A 48 11.69 7.87 6.22
C ASP A 48 12.08 8.65 4.94
N ALA A 49 12.03 7.99 3.78
CA ALA A 49 12.24 8.65 2.50
C ALA A 49 11.13 9.66 2.18
N PHE A 50 9.89 9.35 2.55
CA PHE A 50 8.76 10.26 2.40
C PHE A 50 8.90 11.48 3.34
N GLU A 51 9.27 11.29 4.61
CA GLU A 51 9.55 12.36 5.56
C GLU A 51 10.67 13.29 5.06
N ASN A 52 11.78 12.73 4.57
CA ASN A 52 12.84 13.51 3.96
C ASN A 52 12.36 14.27 2.72
N TRP A 53 11.56 13.62 1.87
CA TRP A 53 10.97 14.23 0.68
C TRP A 53 10.01 15.40 1.01
N LEU A 54 9.27 15.32 2.12
CA LEU A 54 8.43 16.40 2.66
C LEU A 54 9.30 17.57 3.17
N SER A 55 10.31 17.24 3.98
CA SER A 55 11.25 18.22 4.55
C SER A 55 11.98 19.02 3.47
N ASP A 56 12.46 18.35 2.41
CA ASP A 56 13.13 19.00 1.27
C ASP A 56 12.23 20.00 0.53
N ARG A 57 10.91 19.88 0.69
CA ARG A 57 9.89 20.78 0.12
C ARG A 57 9.38 21.80 1.12
N GLY A 58 9.98 21.88 2.32
CA GLY A 58 9.55 22.77 3.39
C GLY A 58 8.18 22.42 3.97
N SER A 59 7.72 21.18 3.80
CA SER A 59 6.47 20.71 4.38
C SER A 59 6.65 20.32 5.85
N ARG A 60 5.54 20.25 6.60
CA ARG A 60 5.53 19.66 7.95
C ARG A 60 5.76 18.14 7.86
N LYS A 61 6.07 17.53 9.00
CA LYS A 61 6.11 16.06 9.13
C LYS A 61 4.75 15.46 8.79
N ALA A 62 4.74 14.21 8.33
CA ALA A 62 3.52 13.55 7.90
C ALA A 62 2.47 13.44 9.02
N GLU A 63 2.90 13.19 10.27
CA GLU A 63 2.02 13.12 11.45
C GLU A 63 1.28 14.45 11.74
N ASP A 64 1.84 15.57 11.31
CA ASP A 64 1.28 16.91 11.54
C ASP A 64 0.42 17.41 10.37
N LEU A 65 0.37 16.67 9.25
CA LEU A 65 -0.38 17.06 8.07
C LEU A 65 -1.87 16.74 8.22
N PRO A 66 -2.77 17.67 7.85
CA PRO A 66 -4.17 17.36 7.62
C PRO A 66 -4.30 16.20 6.64
N ILE A 67 -5.30 15.34 6.84
CA ILE A 67 -5.47 14.10 6.06
C ILE A 67 -5.49 14.32 4.55
N ASP A 68 -6.12 15.40 4.07
CA ASP A 68 -6.19 15.74 2.64
C ASP A 68 -4.82 16.15 2.09
N GLU A 69 -4.03 16.90 2.88
CA GLU A 69 -2.68 17.32 2.52
C GLU A 69 -1.73 16.12 2.53
N PHE A 70 -1.79 15.29 3.57
CA PHE A 70 -1.06 14.02 3.63
C PHE A 70 -1.37 13.14 2.41
N SER A 71 -2.66 12.94 2.11
CA SER A 71 -3.13 12.11 1.00
C SER A 71 -2.58 12.59 -0.35
N ALA A 72 -2.58 13.90 -0.58
CA ALA A 72 -2.03 14.49 -1.80
C ALA A 72 -0.50 14.31 -1.88
N ARG A 73 0.22 14.55 -0.78
CA ARG A 73 1.69 14.41 -0.74
C ARG A 73 2.15 12.97 -0.88
N ALA A 74 1.50 12.04 -0.21
CA ALA A 74 1.77 10.62 -0.35
C ALA A 74 1.52 10.18 -1.81
N ALA A 75 0.41 10.59 -2.42
CA ALA A 75 0.13 10.28 -3.83
C ALA A 75 1.22 10.81 -4.77
N GLU A 76 1.66 12.06 -4.60
CA GLU A 76 2.76 12.67 -5.37
C GLU A 76 4.07 11.89 -5.20
N PHE A 77 4.40 11.51 -3.97
CA PHE A 77 5.60 10.75 -3.64
C PHE A 77 5.61 9.37 -4.30
N PHE A 78 4.55 8.57 -4.12
CA PHE A 78 4.43 7.24 -4.74
C PHE A 78 4.45 7.32 -6.27
N GLN A 79 3.78 8.32 -6.84
CA GLN A 79 3.80 8.54 -8.29
C GLN A 79 5.21 8.88 -8.79
N ALA A 80 5.94 9.74 -8.09
CA ALA A 80 7.32 10.07 -8.42
C ALA A 80 8.27 8.87 -8.27
N ALA A 81 7.96 7.95 -7.35
CA ALA A 81 8.67 6.69 -7.16
C ALA A 81 8.28 5.59 -8.18
N GLY A 82 7.36 5.87 -9.11
CA GLY A 82 6.99 4.97 -10.19
C GLY A 82 5.98 3.88 -9.82
N TRP A 83 5.20 4.06 -8.75
CA TRP A 83 4.21 3.08 -8.30
C TRP A 83 2.94 3.02 -9.17
N GLY A 84 2.72 4.06 -9.97
CA GLY A 84 1.47 4.32 -10.68
C GLY A 84 0.82 5.60 -10.17
N ARG A 85 -0.42 5.86 -10.58
CA ARG A 85 -1.21 6.98 -10.06
C ARG A 85 -1.96 6.50 -8.82
N VAL A 86 -1.47 6.93 -7.66
CA VAL A 86 -2.03 6.57 -6.35
C VAL A 86 -3.06 7.61 -5.91
N THR A 87 -4.14 7.17 -5.29
CA THR A 87 -5.13 8.05 -4.65
C THR A 87 -5.52 7.48 -3.30
N PHE A 88 -5.39 8.29 -2.26
CA PHE A 88 -5.85 7.97 -0.90
C PHE A 88 -7.18 8.67 -0.65
N ARG A 89 -8.16 7.96 -0.09
CA ARG A 89 -9.46 8.52 0.30
C ARG A 89 -9.87 7.92 1.64
N SER A 90 -10.44 8.74 2.51
CA SER A 90 -11.18 8.20 3.66
C SER A 90 -12.55 7.68 3.18
N LEU A 91 -12.94 6.49 3.61
CA LEU A 91 -14.31 5.99 3.45
C LEU A 91 -15.17 6.42 4.65
N HIS A 92 -14.63 6.21 5.86
CA HIS A 92 -15.14 6.67 7.14
C HIS A 92 -13.98 6.72 8.15
N ASP A 93 -14.23 7.08 9.41
CA ASP A 93 -13.20 7.34 10.44
C ASP A 93 -12.22 6.18 10.70
N ALA A 94 -12.51 4.96 10.24
CA ALA A 94 -11.70 3.77 10.50
C ALA A 94 -11.22 3.01 9.24
N LEU A 95 -11.63 3.42 8.03
CA LEU A 95 -11.19 2.79 6.78
C LEU A 95 -10.71 3.83 5.76
N ALA A 96 -9.51 3.60 5.25
CA ALA A 96 -8.98 4.29 4.08
C ALA A 96 -9.07 3.38 2.84
N VAL A 97 -9.30 4.02 1.70
CA VAL A 97 -9.33 3.39 0.37
C VAL A 97 -8.15 3.92 -0.41
N ILE A 98 -7.33 3.00 -0.91
CA ILE A 98 -6.19 3.31 -1.76
C ILE A 98 -6.45 2.74 -3.13
N ASP A 99 -6.54 3.61 -4.13
CA ASP A 99 -6.61 3.23 -5.54
C ASP A 99 -5.25 3.43 -6.20
N ILE A 100 -4.77 2.45 -6.95
CA ILE A 100 -3.53 2.55 -7.74
C ILE A 100 -3.84 2.19 -9.19
N GLU A 101 -3.89 3.20 -10.04
CA GLU A 101 -3.95 3.02 -11.49
C GLU A 101 -2.55 2.78 -12.06
N GLY A 102 -2.44 1.79 -12.94
CA GLY A 102 -1.13 1.39 -13.47
C GLY A 102 -0.19 0.90 -12.37
N CYS A 103 -0.73 0.22 -11.35
CA CYS A 103 0.05 -0.36 -10.26
C CYS A 103 1.23 -1.15 -10.82
N TRP A 104 2.44 -0.77 -10.42
CA TRP A 104 3.68 -1.37 -10.93
C TRP A 104 3.68 -2.89 -10.73
N GLU A 105 3.15 -3.38 -9.60
CA GLU A 105 3.17 -4.81 -9.29
C GLU A 105 2.20 -5.57 -10.20
N ALA A 106 0.98 -5.06 -10.38
CA ALA A 106 -0.02 -5.63 -11.28
C ALA A 106 0.48 -5.71 -12.73
N GLN A 107 1.20 -4.69 -13.20
CA GLN A 107 1.78 -4.64 -14.55
C GLN A 107 2.82 -5.73 -14.79
N LEU A 108 3.36 -6.34 -13.74
CA LEU A 108 4.39 -7.37 -13.82
C LEU A 108 3.86 -8.79 -13.69
N HIS A 109 2.55 -9.01 -13.59
CA HIS A 109 2.01 -10.36 -13.46
C HIS A 109 2.31 -11.22 -14.69
N GLY A 110 2.81 -12.43 -14.44
CA GLY A 110 2.80 -13.53 -15.39
C GLY A 110 1.47 -14.29 -15.40
N GLU A 111 1.41 -15.34 -16.23
CA GLU A 111 0.24 -16.22 -16.29
C GLU A 111 -0.01 -16.90 -14.93
N GLY A 112 -1.25 -16.81 -14.44
CA GLY A 112 -1.67 -17.41 -13.17
C GLY A 112 -1.35 -16.61 -11.92
N GLU A 113 -0.53 -15.55 -11.99
CA GLU A 113 -0.27 -14.65 -10.85
C GLU A 113 -1.47 -13.76 -10.56
N ARG A 114 -1.81 -13.63 -9.27
CA ARG A 114 -2.91 -12.79 -8.79
C ARG A 114 -2.46 -11.99 -7.57
N GLY A 115 -3.03 -10.80 -7.46
CA GLY A 115 -2.83 -9.87 -6.36
C GLY A 115 -1.49 -9.11 -6.32
N CYS A 116 -1.53 -7.93 -5.74
CA CYS A 116 -0.39 -7.05 -5.49
C CYS A 116 0.09 -7.21 -4.04
N HIS A 117 0.71 -8.34 -3.74
CA HIS A 117 1.10 -8.74 -2.39
C HIS A 117 2.22 -7.89 -1.79
N LEU A 118 3.24 -7.54 -2.58
CA LEU A 118 4.33 -6.68 -2.11
C LEU A 118 3.79 -5.28 -1.78
N THR A 119 2.96 -4.74 -2.68
CA THR A 119 2.26 -3.45 -2.53
C THR A 119 1.38 -3.46 -1.29
N THR A 120 0.62 -4.54 -1.05
CA THR A 120 -0.23 -4.69 0.14
C THR A 120 0.59 -4.57 1.42
N GLY A 121 1.69 -5.32 1.51
CA GLY A 121 2.58 -5.29 2.69
C GLY A 121 3.24 -3.93 2.91
N THR A 122 3.72 -3.30 1.82
CA THR A 122 4.33 -1.97 1.91
C THR A 122 3.34 -0.91 2.35
N LEU A 123 2.11 -0.92 1.81
CA LEU A 123 1.07 0.03 2.25
C LEU A 123 0.72 -0.17 3.74
N ALA A 124 0.65 -1.41 4.22
CA ALA A 124 0.38 -1.70 5.62
C ALA A 124 1.47 -1.14 6.55
N GLY A 125 2.74 -1.40 6.23
CA GLY A 125 3.84 -0.86 7.02
C GLY A 125 3.94 0.66 6.93
N PHE A 126 3.75 1.23 5.74
CA PHE A 126 3.87 2.68 5.50
C PHE A 126 2.79 3.47 6.25
N LEU A 127 1.53 3.02 6.18
CA LEU A 127 0.43 3.63 6.93
C LEU A 127 0.54 3.34 8.42
N GLY A 128 1.10 2.19 8.80
CA GLY A 128 1.39 1.83 10.18
C GLY A 128 2.40 2.77 10.85
N CYS A 129 3.29 3.43 10.10
CA CYS A 129 4.19 4.45 10.65
C CYS A 129 3.46 5.72 11.12
N LEU A 130 2.22 5.95 10.68
CA LEU A 130 1.41 7.13 11.04
C LEU A 130 0.37 6.85 12.12
N ALA A 131 0.03 5.58 12.31
CA ALA A 131 -1.06 5.18 13.17
C ALA A 131 -0.55 4.78 14.55
N ASP A 132 -1.26 5.22 15.59
CA ASP A 132 -1.04 4.74 16.97
C ASP A 132 -1.55 3.31 17.19
N TYR A 133 -2.00 2.63 16.12
CA TYR A 133 -2.55 1.29 16.14
C TYR A 133 -2.04 0.46 14.95
N PRO A 134 -2.02 -0.88 15.04
CA PRO A 134 -1.65 -1.73 13.91
C PRO A 134 -2.58 -1.54 12.71
N VAL A 135 -2.02 -1.12 11.58
CA VAL A 135 -2.74 -1.00 10.31
C VAL A 135 -2.57 -2.28 9.50
N ALA A 136 -3.69 -2.88 9.11
CA ALA A 136 -3.73 -3.92 8.10
C ALA A 136 -4.17 -3.33 6.76
N VAL A 137 -3.82 -4.01 5.66
CA VAL A 137 -4.23 -3.64 4.30
C VAL A 137 -4.70 -4.88 3.56
N MET A 138 -5.78 -4.75 2.80
CA MET A 138 -6.37 -5.80 2.00
C MET A 138 -6.63 -5.30 0.57
N GLU A 139 -6.16 -6.04 -0.43
CA GLU A 139 -6.54 -5.81 -1.82
C GLU A 139 -7.93 -6.41 -2.10
N ILE A 140 -8.84 -5.59 -2.63
CA ILE A 140 -10.22 -5.99 -2.98
C ILE A 140 -10.50 -5.98 -4.48
N GLU A 141 -9.70 -5.24 -5.26
CA GLU A 141 -9.73 -5.29 -6.73
C GLU A 141 -8.29 -5.27 -7.25
N CYS A 142 -8.00 -6.04 -8.29
CA CYS A 142 -6.69 -6.07 -8.96
C CYS A 142 -6.89 -5.83 -10.46
N SER A 143 -6.10 -4.94 -11.06
CA SER A 143 -6.25 -4.60 -12.49
C SER A 143 -6.02 -5.78 -13.44
N VAL A 144 -5.26 -6.78 -13.01
CA VAL A 144 -5.07 -8.05 -13.74
C VAL A 144 -6.38 -8.84 -13.87
N GLY A 145 -7.35 -8.60 -12.99
CA GLY A 145 -8.71 -9.13 -13.07
C GLY A 145 -9.60 -8.45 -14.11
N GLY A 146 -9.08 -7.50 -14.90
CA GLY A 146 -9.84 -6.76 -15.91
C GLY A 146 -10.43 -5.43 -15.40
N THR A 147 -10.13 -5.02 -14.17
CA THR A 147 -10.47 -3.69 -13.66
C THR A 147 -9.43 -2.64 -14.09
N ALA A 148 -9.80 -1.36 -14.07
CA ALA A 148 -8.88 -0.28 -14.50
C ALA A 148 -7.76 0.04 -13.48
N ARG A 149 -7.87 -0.47 -12.25
CA ARG A 149 -7.00 -0.13 -11.11
C ARG A 149 -6.92 -1.28 -10.11
N CYS A 150 -5.88 -1.28 -9.30
CA CYS A 150 -5.87 -2.04 -8.05
C CYS A 150 -6.48 -1.19 -6.94
N ARG A 151 -7.23 -1.82 -6.04
CA ARG A 151 -7.90 -1.17 -4.92
C ARG A 151 -7.61 -1.91 -3.63
N PHE A 152 -7.25 -1.13 -2.63
CA PHE A 152 -6.92 -1.60 -1.30
C PHE A 152 -7.78 -0.90 -0.27
N LEU A 153 -8.17 -1.65 0.77
CA LEU A 153 -8.73 -1.12 2.01
C LEU A 153 -7.65 -1.17 3.08
N ALA A 154 -7.53 -0.12 3.88
CA ALA A 154 -6.63 -0.04 5.02
C ALA A 154 -7.40 0.36 6.28
N GLY A 155 -7.08 -0.26 7.40
CA GLY A 155 -7.69 0.02 8.70
C GLY A 155 -7.19 -0.93 9.77
N ASN A 156 -7.87 -0.95 10.92
CA ASN A 156 -7.58 -1.97 11.93
C ASN A 156 -7.98 -3.38 11.42
N ALA A 157 -7.40 -4.42 12.03
CA ALA A 157 -7.59 -5.80 11.60
C ALA A 157 -9.06 -6.26 11.66
N ASP A 158 -9.77 -5.94 12.76
CA ASP A 158 -11.16 -6.36 12.97
C ASP A 158 -12.10 -5.79 11.89
N MET A 159 -11.91 -4.52 11.52
CA MET A 159 -12.67 -3.86 10.46
C MET A 159 -12.39 -4.46 9.08
N LEU A 160 -11.15 -4.85 8.83
CA LEU A 160 -10.79 -5.48 7.56
C LEU A 160 -11.29 -6.93 7.48
N GLU A 161 -11.34 -7.66 8.59
CA GLU A 161 -11.97 -8.98 8.65
C GLU A 161 -13.48 -8.86 8.34
N HIS A 162 -14.16 -7.89 8.95
CA HIS A 162 -15.56 -7.61 8.64
C HIS A 162 -15.75 -7.20 7.17
N ALA A 163 -14.85 -6.37 6.64
CA ALA A 163 -14.87 -5.98 5.23
C ALA A 163 -14.70 -7.17 4.30
N TYR A 164 -13.78 -8.08 4.61
CA TYR A 164 -13.52 -9.29 3.84
C TYR A 164 -14.75 -10.20 3.77
N ASP A 165 -15.39 -10.42 4.92
CA ASP A 165 -16.60 -11.24 5.00
C ASP A 165 -17.72 -10.71 4.11
N ARG A 166 -17.90 -9.38 4.04
CA ARG A 166 -18.93 -8.75 3.21
C ARG A 166 -18.56 -8.79 1.72
N VAL A 167 -17.31 -8.47 1.38
CA VAL A 167 -16.82 -8.51 -0.01
C VAL A 167 -16.86 -9.94 -0.56
N SER A 168 -16.49 -10.95 0.24
CA SER A 168 -16.54 -12.37 -0.16
C SER A 168 -17.97 -12.88 -0.43
N ARG A 169 -18.98 -12.23 0.17
CA ARG A 169 -20.41 -12.45 -0.12
C ARG A 169 -20.93 -11.67 -1.33
N GLY A 170 -20.08 -10.87 -1.98
CA GLY A 170 -20.42 -10.05 -3.14
C GLY A 170 -21.10 -8.72 -2.80
N GLU A 171 -21.03 -8.27 -1.55
CA GLU A 171 -21.56 -6.97 -1.14
C GLU A 171 -20.67 -5.81 -1.62
N GLN A 172 -21.27 -4.63 -1.77
CA GLN A 172 -20.55 -3.42 -2.16
C GLN A 172 -19.70 -2.92 -1.00
N TRP A 173 -18.39 -2.83 -1.22
CA TRP A 173 -17.43 -2.44 -0.17
C TRP A 173 -17.63 -0.98 0.27
N GLU A 174 -18.19 -0.12 -0.57
CA GLU A 174 -18.52 1.28 -0.25
C GLU A 174 -19.53 1.41 0.90
N SER A 175 -20.27 0.34 1.20
CA SER A 175 -21.26 0.31 2.30
C SER A 175 -20.70 -0.22 3.63
N ILE A 176 -19.40 -0.54 3.68
CA ILE A 176 -18.74 -1.03 4.89
C ILE A 176 -18.50 0.15 5.84
N GLY A 177 -18.96 0.00 7.09
CA GLY A 177 -18.86 1.03 8.13
C GLY A 177 -19.91 2.16 8.04
N ALA A 178 -20.84 2.10 7.09
CA ALA A 178 -21.95 3.06 7.01
C ALA A 178 -23.01 2.75 8.08
N GLY A 179 -22.94 3.44 9.23
CA GLY A 179 -23.96 3.36 10.30
C GLY A 179 -23.72 2.29 11.36
N GLU A 180 -22.55 1.66 11.35
CA GLU A 180 -22.03 0.82 12.42
C GLU A 180 -20.77 1.52 12.92
N PHE A 181 -20.65 1.74 14.24
CA PHE A 181 -19.72 2.61 14.98
C PHE A 181 -20.21 4.04 15.23
#